data_AF-A0A847KLY0-F1
#
_entry.id   AF-A0A847KLY0-F1
#
_cell.length_a   1.000
_cell.length_b   1.000
_cell.length_c   1.000
_cell.angle_alpha   90.00
_cell.angle_beta   90.00
_cell.angle_gamma   90.00
#
_symmetry.space_group_name_H-M   'P 1'
#
loop_
_entity.id
_entity.type
_entity.pdbx_description
1 polymer ?
#
loop_
_entity_poly.entity_id
_entity_poly.type
_entity_poly.pdbx_seq_one_letter_code
_entity_poly.pdbx_strand_id
1 'polypeptide(L)'
;IGAVQVLEREGIYPHQIRRVAGTSVGSILAMFAALGASSADMLERVPTDLQALVMDGGGGKVGSMVRTAVARGMHPGQRSVEFLGHALEDFTGSADVTFRQLLDRCGRELCVPVTNVTRMMTEYCHPKTTPNMPVRVAVRMSMSLPVLLQPVLLQRASAGVADLEAAEVYVDGGLLCNTPTHAFDGWWLSMDPEDSFLRRILDLDRAASYYSRSVRFSPPNPRTLGFTLFSSDEADFTHTWVRPGGGPPPRPHTPARERFEEVERTSSSAAELSRPLQRLLAAIRDLDVNEDGTISEAELERAVEVGDVSSVELLSVFGTTSVPEIFASLNKNADGHIDFGEVVAFIETLGVDLTTHLVGFPARPPRTLAGFAANLFDAVTRDLSRANYSPADRERTIPICTDYVTTQSFDLVAADYEFLVDSARRSTKAFLIEHEHLRAAAALGEPGDD
;
A
#
# COMPACT_ATOMS: atom_id res chain seq x y z
N ILE A 1 1.65 10.02 -11.47
CA ILE A 1 1.92 11.06 -12.49
C ILE A 1 1.48 12.46 -12.05
N GLY A 2 0.24 12.66 -11.58
CA GLY A 2 -0.21 13.98 -11.12
C GLY A 2 0.66 14.65 -10.05
N ALA A 3 1.26 13.88 -9.15
CA ALA A 3 2.26 14.40 -8.21
C ALA A 3 3.50 15.00 -8.91
N VAL A 4 4.02 14.33 -9.94
CA VAL A 4 5.17 14.82 -10.74
C VAL A 4 4.82 16.13 -11.43
N GLN A 5 3.57 16.31 -11.92
CA GLN A 5 3.13 17.58 -12.50
C GLN A 5 3.23 18.76 -11.52
N VAL A 6 2.94 18.53 -10.24
CA VAL A 6 3.10 19.56 -9.21
C VAL A 6 4.58 19.80 -8.95
N LEU A 7 5.37 18.74 -8.74
CA LEU A 7 6.81 18.86 -8.50
C LEU A 7 7.55 19.56 -9.66
N GLU A 8 7.10 19.40 -10.90
CA GLU A 8 7.61 20.12 -12.07
C GLU A 8 7.28 21.61 -12.03
N ARG A 9 6.03 21.96 -11.72
CA ARG A 9 5.58 23.35 -11.61
C ARG A 9 6.32 24.10 -10.52
N GLU A 10 6.64 23.43 -9.42
CA GLU A 10 7.41 23.98 -8.30
C GLU A 10 8.94 23.93 -8.53
N GLY A 11 9.41 23.46 -9.69
CA GLY A 11 10.85 23.40 -10.01
C GLY A 11 11.65 22.40 -9.16
N ILE A 12 10.99 21.45 -8.52
CA ILE A 12 11.62 20.37 -7.73
C ILE A 12 12.04 19.25 -8.68
N TYR A 13 11.12 18.76 -9.50
CA TYR A 13 11.40 17.79 -10.56
C TYR A 13 11.67 18.53 -11.88
N PRO A 14 12.64 18.09 -12.71
CA PRO A 14 13.51 16.93 -12.54
C PRO A 14 14.86 17.24 -11.85
N HIS A 15 15.17 18.51 -11.56
CA HIS A 15 16.54 18.93 -11.23
C HIS A 15 17.01 18.61 -9.81
N GLN A 16 16.10 18.62 -8.83
CA GLN A 16 16.44 18.33 -7.42
C GLN A 16 16.31 16.85 -7.08
N ILE A 17 15.50 16.10 -7.85
CA ILE A 17 15.28 14.67 -7.65
C ILE A 17 16.39 13.85 -8.33
N ARG A 18 17.30 13.31 -7.51
CA ARG A 18 18.43 12.48 -7.95
C ARG A 18 18.27 11.00 -7.69
N ARG A 19 17.35 10.62 -6.79
CA ARG A 19 17.16 9.23 -6.38
C ARG A 19 15.66 8.93 -6.42
N VAL A 20 15.29 7.82 -7.07
CA VAL A 20 13.89 7.45 -7.30
C VAL A 20 13.71 5.97 -7.02
N ALA A 21 12.64 5.63 -6.31
CA ALA A 21 12.30 4.26 -5.96
C ALA A 21 10.83 3.99 -6.30
N GLY A 22 10.54 2.76 -6.70
CA GLY A 22 9.17 2.32 -6.95
C GLY A 22 9.08 0.81 -7.00
N THR A 23 7.93 0.31 -6.55
CA THR A 23 7.63 -1.13 -6.48
C THR A 23 6.44 -1.46 -7.38
N SER A 24 6.43 -2.65 -7.98
CA SER A 24 5.33 -3.11 -8.84
C SER A 24 5.06 -2.11 -9.98
N VAL A 25 3.81 -1.75 -10.24
CA VAL A 25 3.44 -0.69 -11.19
C VAL A 25 4.18 0.62 -10.91
N GLY A 26 4.44 0.95 -9.64
CA GLY A 26 5.22 2.12 -9.25
C GLY A 26 6.67 2.09 -9.76
N SER A 27 7.23 0.91 -10.04
CA SER A 27 8.57 0.77 -10.62
C SER A 27 8.66 1.26 -12.07
N ILE A 28 7.57 1.18 -12.85
CA ILE A 28 7.48 1.81 -14.18
C ILE A 28 7.60 3.33 -14.05
N LEU A 29 6.82 3.92 -13.13
CA LEU A 29 6.84 5.36 -12.92
C LEU A 29 8.21 5.81 -12.39
N ALA A 30 8.80 5.05 -11.48
CA ALA A 30 10.14 5.31 -10.98
C ALA A 30 11.21 5.23 -12.08
N MET A 31 11.09 4.27 -13.01
CA MET A 31 11.95 4.15 -14.18
C MET A 31 11.85 5.42 -15.05
N PHE A 32 10.66 5.84 -15.47
CA PHE A 32 10.49 7.08 -16.24
C PHE A 32 11.04 8.30 -15.50
N ALA A 33 10.78 8.41 -14.20
CA ALA A 33 11.25 9.52 -13.39
C ALA A 33 12.80 9.54 -13.29
N ALA A 34 13.44 8.37 -13.21
CA ALA A 34 14.90 8.22 -13.22
C ALA A 34 15.52 8.51 -14.60
N LEU A 35 14.80 8.23 -15.70
CA LEU A 35 15.17 8.65 -17.05
C LEU A 35 15.09 10.17 -17.23
N GLY A 36 14.40 10.88 -16.34
CA GLY A 36 14.18 12.32 -16.44
C GLY A 36 13.00 12.70 -17.35
N ALA A 37 12.09 11.75 -17.63
CA ALA A 37 10.91 11.97 -18.45
C ALA A 37 9.99 13.01 -17.81
N SER A 38 9.42 13.92 -18.61
CA SER A 38 8.44 14.87 -18.10
C SER A 38 7.13 14.19 -17.73
N SER A 39 6.30 14.82 -16.91
CA SER A 39 4.96 14.32 -16.62
C SER A 39 4.09 14.19 -17.87
N ALA A 40 4.34 15.01 -18.90
CA ALA A 40 3.69 14.90 -20.21
C ALA A 40 4.12 13.62 -20.94
N ASP A 41 5.43 13.35 -20.99
CA ASP A 41 5.96 12.10 -21.58
C ASP A 41 5.41 10.87 -20.85
N MET A 42 5.29 10.95 -19.52
CA MET A 42 4.72 9.86 -18.71
C MET A 42 3.24 9.62 -19.05
N LEU A 43 2.44 10.67 -19.23
CA LEU A 43 1.02 10.54 -19.62
C LEU A 43 0.86 9.95 -21.03
N GLU A 44 1.75 10.31 -21.95
CA GLU A 44 1.70 9.81 -23.32
C GLU A 44 2.14 8.34 -23.41
N ARG A 45 3.18 7.97 -22.67
CA ARG A 45 3.85 6.66 -22.83
C ARG A 45 3.33 5.59 -21.89
N VAL A 46 2.91 5.93 -20.67
CA VAL A 46 2.41 4.93 -19.72
C VAL A 46 0.99 4.52 -20.14
N PRO A 47 0.74 3.24 -20.46
CA PRO A 47 -0.58 2.79 -20.86
C PRO A 47 -1.58 3.04 -19.74
N THR A 48 -2.77 3.57 -20.08
CA THR A 48 -3.90 3.69 -19.16
C THR A 48 -4.39 2.32 -18.70
N ASP A 49 -4.35 1.33 -19.59
CA ASP A 49 -4.61 -0.07 -19.27
C ASP A 49 -3.30 -0.82 -18.99
N LEU A 50 -2.80 -0.70 -17.77
CA LEU A 50 -1.64 -1.45 -17.28
C LEU A 50 -1.91 -2.95 -17.21
N GLN A 51 -3.18 -3.38 -17.18
CA GLN A 51 -3.51 -4.80 -17.18
C GLN A 51 -3.35 -5.41 -18.56
N ALA A 52 -3.66 -4.69 -19.64
CA ALA A 52 -3.35 -5.14 -21.00
C ALA A 52 -1.84 -5.37 -21.22
N LEU A 53 -0.99 -4.68 -20.45
CA LEU A 53 0.47 -4.88 -20.44
C LEU A 53 0.88 -6.19 -19.75
N VAL A 54 0.04 -6.67 -18.82
CA VAL A 54 0.24 -7.83 -17.95
C VAL A 54 -0.46 -9.09 -18.50
N MET A 55 -1.63 -8.92 -19.12
CA MET A 55 -2.51 -9.97 -19.63
C MET A 55 -2.20 -10.31 -21.09
N ASP A 56 -1.12 -11.04 -21.31
CA ASP A 56 -0.78 -11.61 -22.62
C ASP A 56 -1.62 -12.86 -22.90
N GLY A 57 -2.83 -12.70 -23.46
CA GLY A 57 -3.64 -13.74 -24.14
C GLY A 57 -3.57 -15.19 -23.61
N GLY A 58 -4.59 -15.61 -22.86
CA GLY A 58 -4.70 -16.98 -22.36
C GLY A 58 -4.89 -18.05 -23.46
N GLY A 59 -4.12 -19.12 -23.38
CA GLY A 59 -4.20 -20.26 -24.30
C GLY A 59 -3.45 -21.50 -23.84
N GLY A 60 -3.57 -21.88 -22.56
CA GLY A 60 -2.95 -23.10 -22.01
C GLY A 60 -3.97 -24.01 -21.34
N LYS A 61 -4.19 -25.21 -21.90
CA LYS A 61 -5.14 -26.22 -21.39
C LYS A 61 -4.87 -26.55 -19.92
N VAL A 62 -5.92 -26.45 -19.10
CA VAL A 62 -5.92 -26.87 -17.69
C VAL A 62 -5.81 -28.40 -17.62
N GLY A 63 -4.68 -28.89 -17.09
CA GLY A 63 -4.48 -30.30 -16.79
C GLY A 63 -3.23 -30.56 -15.95
N SER A 64 -3.42 -31.12 -14.76
CA SER A 64 -2.45 -31.79 -13.87
C SER A 64 -1.47 -30.94 -13.03
N MET A 65 -1.98 -30.56 -11.85
CA MET A 65 -1.40 -30.45 -10.49
C MET A 65 0.08 -30.06 -10.28
N VAL A 66 0.21 -28.83 -9.74
CA VAL A 66 1.20 -28.31 -8.77
C VAL A 66 2.64 -28.11 -9.26
N ARG A 67 3.27 -29.07 -9.94
CA ARG A 67 4.68 -28.93 -10.33
C ARG A 67 4.89 -28.05 -11.58
N THR A 68 3.84 -27.89 -12.39
CA THR A 68 3.84 -27.05 -13.60
C THR A 68 3.47 -25.59 -13.32
N ALA A 69 2.87 -25.28 -12.17
CA ALA A 69 2.39 -23.94 -11.82
C ALA A 69 3.54 -22.96 -11.52
N VAL A 70 4.67 -23.45 -10.98
CA VAL A 70 5.86 -22.61 -10.69
C VAL A 70 6.57 -22.17 -11.98
N ALA A 71 6.49 -22.96 -13.05
CA ALA A 71 7.21 -22.72 -14.30
C ALA A 71 6.37 -22.03 -15.40
N ARG A 72 5.05 -21.87 -15.22
CA ARG A 72 4.13 -21.37 -16.25
C ARG A 72 3.04 -20.50 -15.63
N GLY A 73 3.38 -19.32 -15.10
CA GLY A 73 2.32 -18.37 -14.76
C GLY A 73 1.45 -18.07 -15.99
N MET A 74 0.24 -17.58 -15.74
CA MET A 74 -0.82 -17.56 -16.75
C MET A 74 -0.47 -16.74 -18.01
N HIS A 75 0.43 -15.75 -17.85
CA HIS A 75 0.90 -14.89 -18.93
C HIS A 75 2.44 -14.74 -18.90
N PRO A 76 3.13 -14.90 -20.05
CA PRO A 76 4.58 -14.77 -20.13
C PRO A 76 5.06 -13.32 -19.88
N GLY A 77 4.20 -12.32 -20.06
CA GLY A 77 4.51 -10.90 -19.83
C GLY A 77 5.51 -10.33 -20.84
N GLN A 78 5.49 -10.84 -22.07
CA GLN A 78 6.38 -10.44 -23.16
C GLN A 78 6.08 -9.00 -23.60
N ARG A 79 4.80 -8.59 -23.65
CA ARG A 79 4.43 -7.20 -23.96
C ARG A 79 5.00 -6.20 -22.97
N SER A 80 4.98 -6.55 -21.67
CA SER A 80 5.59 -5.70 -20.64
C SER A 80 7.10 -5.53 -20.86
N VAL A 81 7.82 -6.60 -21.24
CA VAL A 81 9.27 -6.54 -21.50
C VAL A 81 9.59 -5.71 -22.74
N GLU A 82 8.80 -5.85 -23.80
CA GLU A 82 8.95 -5.08 -25.05
C GLU A 82 8.66 -3.60 -24.82
N PHE A 83 7.57 -3.28 -24.12
CA PHE A 83 7.25 -1.91 -23.72
C PHE A 83 8.39 -1.25 -22.91
N LEU A 84 8.89 -1.96 -21.89
CA LEU A 84 10.00 -1.46 -21.07
C LEU A 84 11.27 -1.29 -21.90
N GLY A 85 11.54 -2.22 -22.82
CA GLY A 85 12.67 -2.16 -23.75
C GLY A 85 12.61 -0.91 -24.63
N HIS A 86 11.49 -0.68 -25.33
CA HIS A 86 11.32 0.51 -26.18
C HIS A 86 11.41 1.82 -25.37
N ALA A 87 10.77 1.88 -24.20
CA ALA A 87 10.84 3.06 -23.34
C ALA A 87 12.28 3.37 -22.91
N LEU A 88 13.07 2.36 -22.55
CA LEU A 88 14.48 2.55 -22.19
C LEU A 88 15.35 2.91 -23.40
N GLU A 89 15.08 2.30 -24.56
CA GLU A 89 15.81 2.57 -25.80
C GLU A 89 15.60 4.00 -26.28
N ASP A 90 14.38 4.52 -26.22
CA ASP A 90 14.05 5.90 -26.63
C ASP A 90 14.82 6.95 -25.81
N PHE A 91 14.97 6.73 -24.51
CA PHE A 91 15.63 7.69 -23.61
C PHE A 91 17.15 7.49 -23.51
N THR A 92 17.63 6.26 -23.69
CA THR A 92 19.04 5.93 -23.40
C THR A 92 19.81 5.40 -24.61
N GLY A 93 19.14 5.03 -25.69
CA GLY A 93 19.72 4.32 -26.84
C GLY A 93 20.00 2.83 -26.59
N SER A 94 19.46 2.23 -25.52
CA SER A 94 19.59 0.79 -25.24
C SER A 94 18.38 0.24 -24.48
N ALA A 95 17.73 -0.78 -25.03
CA ALA A 95 16.68 -1.52 -24.35
C ALA A 95 17.21 -2.28 -23.11
N ASP A 96 18.49 -2.63 -23.09
CA ASP A 96 19.19 -3.35 -22.02
C ASP A 96 20.08 -2.44 -21.17
N VAL A 97 19.75 -1.15 -21.07
CA VAL A 97 20.49 -0.24 -20.18
C VAL A 97 20.51 -0.78 -18.74
N THR A 98 21.71 -0.88 -18.17
CA THR A 98 21.90 -1.37 -16.80
C THR A 98 21.70 -0.27 -15.77
N PHE A 99 21.52 -0.63 -14.49
CA PHE A 99 21.46 0.36 -13.40
C PHE A 99 22.67 1.29 -13.38
N ARG A 100 23.87 0.76 -13.63
CA ARG A 100 25.09 1.56 -13.70
C ARG A 100 25.06 2.52 -14.89
N GLN A 101 24.69 2.03 -16.07
CA GLN A 101 24.61 2.85 -17.27
C GLN A 101 23.52 3.92 -17.17
N LEU A 102 22.38 3.62 -16.54
CA LEU A 102 21.32 4.60 -16.29
C LEU A 102 21.82 5.72 -15.37
N LEU A 103 22.54 5.38 -14.29
CA LEU A 103 23.15 6.38 -13.41
C LEU A 103 24.17 7.24 -14.18
N ASP A 104 25.05 6.62 -14.97
CA ASP A 104 26.09 7.33 -15.72
C ASP A 104 25.51 8.23 -16.83
N ARG A 105 24.39 7.83 -17.47
CA ARG A 105 23.75 8.58 -18.58
C ARG A 105 22.77 9.66 -18.08
N CYS A 106 21.95 9.34 -17.09
CA CYS A 106 20.83 10.19 -16.64
C CYS A 106 21.13 10.93 -15.33
N GLY A 107 22.20 10.56 -14.62
CA GLY A 107 22.59 11.19 -13.34
C GLY A 107 21.63 10.90 -12.19
N ARG A 108 20.80 9.86 -12.30
CA ARG A 108 19.80 9.49 -11.28
C ARG A 108 19.95 8.03 -10.86
N GLU A 109 19.80 7.80 -9.56
CA GLU A 109 19.75 6.47 -8.99
C GLU A 109 18.31 5.94 -9.06
N LEU A 110 18.16 4.74 -9.61
CA LEU A 110 16.89 4.00 -9.59
C LEU A 110 17.00 2.85 -8.59
N CYS A 111 16.01 2.73 -7.70
CA CYS A 111 15.84 1.59 -6.81
C CYS A 111 14.54 0.86 -7.14
N VAL A 112 14.63 -0.42 -7.44
CA VAL A 112 13.47 -1.28 -7.70
C VAL A 112 13.48 -2.45 -6.72
N PRO A 113 12.65 -2.43 -5.67
CA PRO A 113 12.48 -3.58 -4.78
C PRO A 113 11.86 -4.76 -5.51
N VAL A 114 12.35 -5.95 -5.23
CA VAL A 114 11.83 -7.23 -5.74
C VAL A 114 11.77 -8.25 -4.62
N THR A 115 10.85 -9.21 -4.73
CA THR A 115 10.72 -10.29 -3.75
C THR A 115 11.40 -11.54 -4.28
N ASN A 116 12.51 -11.94 -3.64
CA ASN A 116 13.18 -13.21 -3.94
C ASN A 116 12.57 -14.31 -3.07
N VAL A 117 11.75 -15.18 -3.68
CA VAL A 117 11.06 -16.27 -2.99
C VAL A 117 12.03 -17.39 -2.62
N THR A 118 13.04 -17.64 -3.46
CA THR A 118 14.07 -18.66 -3.17
C THR A 118 14.90 -18.30 -1.94
N ARG A 119 15.18 -17.00 -1.74
CA ARG A 119 15.95 -16.48 -0.59
C ARG A 119 15.08 -15.95 0.55
N MET A 120 13.75 -15.94 0.37
CA MET A 120 12.78 -15.44 1.34
C MET A 120 13.07 -14.01 1.81
N MET A 121 13.42 -13.11 0.88
CA MET A 121 13.81 -11.74 1.24
C MET A 121 13.44 -10.70 0.17
N THR A 122 13.30 -9.45 0.60
CA THR A 122 13.32 -8.29 -0.30
C THR A 122 14.75 -8.04 -0.76
N GLU A 123 14.92 -7.95 -2.08
CA GLU A 123 16.13 -7.42 -2.69
C GLU A 123 15.85 -6.05 -3.30
N TYR A 124 16.85 -5.18 -3.27
CA TYR A 124 16.75 -3.84 -3.82
C TYR A 124 17.65 -3.78 -5.06
N CYS A 125 17.07 -3.83 -6.26
CA CYS A 125 17.82 -3.64 -7.48
C CYS A 125 18.22 -2.16 -7.59
N HIS A 126 19.52 -1.88 -7.54
CA HIS A 126 20.08 -0.53 -7.39
C HIS A 126 21.50 -0.49 -7.98
N PRO A 127 22.05 0.67 -8.40
CA PRO A 127 23.45 0.75 -8.87
C PRO A 127 24.48 0.19 -7.90
N LYS A 128 24.20 0.19 -6.59
CA LYS A 128 25.09 -0.36 -5.56
C LYS A 128 25.07 -1.90 -5.46
N THR A 129 23.91 -2.50 -5.66
CA THR A 129 23.65 -3.94 -5.40
C THR A 129 23.64 -4.76 -6.67
N THR A 130 23.13 -4.19 -7.77
CA THR A 130 22.95 -4.86 -9.06
C THR A 130 23.35 -3.95 -10.23
N PRO A 131 24.57 -3.38 -10.26
CA PRO A 131 24.99 -2.40 -11.27
C PRO A 131 24.85 -2.88 -12.72
N ASN A 132 25.08 -4.17 -12.96
CA ASN A 132 25.11 -4.77 -14.30
C ASN A 132 23.77 -5.39 -14.72
N MET A 133 22.75 -5.35 -13.87
CA MET A 133 21.43 -5.85 -14.21
C MET A 133 20.72 -4.87 -15.15
N PRO A 134 20.12 -5.32 -16.28
CA PRO A 134 19.27 -4.48 -17.10
C PRO A 134 18.05 -3.97 -16.31
N VAL A 135 17.74 -2.67 -16.43
CA VAL A 135 16.64 -2.04 -15.68
C VAL A 135 15.29 -2.70 -16.00
N ARG A 136 15.03 -3.03 -17.27
CA ARG A 136 13.79 -3.72 -17.68
C ARG A 136 13.59 -5.06 -16.97
N VAL A 137 14.66 -5.78 -16.64
CA VAL A 137 14.57 -7.06 -15.92
C VAL A 137 14.10 -6.81 -14.49
N ALA A 138 14.67 -5.82 -13.79
CA ALA A 138 14.25 -5.46 -12.43
C ALA A 138 12.79 -4.98 -12.36
N VAL A 139 12.38 -4.13 -13.31
CA VAL A 139 10.99 -3.65 -13.39
C VAL A 139 10.04 -4.83 -13.67
N ARG A 140 10.37 -5.73 -14.61
CA ARG A 140 9.58 -6.94 -14.88
C ARG A 140 9.47 -7.87 -13.67
N MET A 141 10.56 -8.06 -12.93
CA MET A 141 10.55 -8.82 -11.67
C MET A 141 9.60 -8.17 -10.66
N SER A 142 9.74 -6.87 -10.44
CA SER A 142 8.96 -6.12 -9.46
C SER A 142 7.47 -6.11 -9.75
N MET A 143 7.05 -6.31 -11.01
CA MET A 143 5.65 -6.38 -11.44
C MET A 143 5.08 -7.81 -11.53
N SER A 144 5.83 -8.85 -11.16
CA SER A 144 5.43 -10.26 -11.35
C SER A 144 4.42 -10.72 -10.30
N LEU A 145 3.18 -10.22 -10.38
CA LEU A 145 2.11 -10.57 -9.45
C LEU A 145 1.92 -12.10 -9.38
N PRO A 146 2.05 -12.72 -8.19
CA PRO A 146 1.85 -14.15 -8.04
C PRO A 146 0.53 -14.62 -8.63
N VAL A 147 0.54 -15.79 -9.29
CA VAL A 147 -0.61 -16.42 -9.97
C VAL A 147 -1.04 -15.73 -11.28
N LEU A 148 -1.05 -14.40 -11.36
CA LEU A 148 -1.40 -13.67 -12.60
C LEU A 148 -0.27 -13.70 -13.64
N LEU A 149 0.98 -13.53 -13.20
CA LEU A 149 2.15 -13.50 -14.08
C LEU A 149 3.11 -14.64 -13.82
N GLN A 150 3.82 -15.07 -14.86
CA GLN A 150 4.92 -16.01 -14.69
C GLN A 150 6.02 -15.38 -13.83
N PRO A 151 6.44 -16.07 -12.74
CA PRO A 151 7.56 -15.60 -11.93
C PRO A 151 8.82 -15.55 -12.80
N VAL A 152 9.70 -14.59 -12.49
CA VAL A 152 10.96 -14.46 -13.22
C VAL A 152 11.96 -15.42 -12.59
N LEU A 153 12.50 -16.31 -13.41
CA LEU A 153 13.60 -17.19 -13.05
C LEU A 153 14.89 -16.50 -13.47
N LEU A 154 15.72 -16.12 -12.50
CA LEU A 154 17.00 -15.46 -12.76
C LEU A 154 18.14 -16.29 -12.18
N GLN A 155 19.08 -16.66 -13.04
CA GLN A 155 20.33 -17.26 -12.61
C GLN A 155 21.36 -16.15 -12.39
N ARG A 156 21.79 -15.97 -11.14
CA ARG A 156 22.93 -15.10 -10.84
C ARG A 156 24.19 -15.79 -11.33
N ALA A 157 24.91 -15.12 -12.22
CA ALA A 157 26.07 -15.61 -12.96
C ALA A 157 26.85 -16.74 -12.25
N SER A 158 26.66 -17.96 -12.73
CA SER A 158 27.69 -19.01 -12.64
C SER A 158 28.34 -19.10 -14.02
N ALA A 159 29.65 -19.20 -14.06
CA ALA A 159 30.40 -19.32 -15.29
C ALA A 159 29.97 -20.58 -16.06
N GLY A 160 29.21 -20.39 -17.14
CA GLY A 160 28.90 -21.43 -18.12
C GLY A 160 27.63 -22.24 -17.82
N VAL A 161 26.76 -22.25 -18.83
CA VAL A 161 25.50 -23.01 -18.99
C VAL A 161 24.37 -22.58 -18.04
N ALA A 162 23.21 -22.27 -18.64
CA ALA A 162 22.01 -21.96 -17.90
C ALA A 162 21.51 -23.22 -17.18
N ASP A 163 21.50 -23.19 -15.85
CA ASP A 163 20.93 -24.24 -15.02
C ASP A 163 19.62 -23.71 -14.42
N LEU A 164 18.50 -24.14 -15.01
CA LEU A 164 17.16 -23.73 -14.61
C LEU A 164 16.78 -24.26 -13.22
N GLU A 165 17.42 -25.34 -12.73
CA GLU A 165 17.20 -25.86 -11.38
C GLU A 165 17.92 -24.99 -10.32
N ALA A 166 18.97 -24.28 -10.72
CA ALA A 166 19.70 -23.33 -9.86
C ALA A 166 19.17 -21.88 -9.95
N ALA A 167 18.13 -21.63 -10.75
CA ALA A 167 17.57 -20.29 -10.91
C ALA A 167 16.82 -19.85 -9.64
N GLU A 168 17.05 -18.60 -9.23
CA GLU A 168 16.29 -17.98 -8.15
C GLU A 168 14.94 -17.47 -8.69
N VAL A 169 13.91 -17.59 -7.86
CA VAL A 169 12.52 -17.27 -8.21
C VAL A 169 12.16 -15.90 -7.67
N TYR A 170 11.76 -15.00 -8.56
CA TYR A 170 11.36 -13.63 -8.22
C TYR A 170 9.88 -13.39 -8.53
N VAL A 171 9.22 -12.70 -7.59
CA VAL A 171 7.83 -12.24 -7.72
C VAL A 171 7.75 -10.74 -7.42
N ASP A 172 6.54 -10.19 -7.54
CA ASP A 172 6.24 -8.79 -7.31
C ASP A 172 6.86 -8.27 -6.00
N GLY A 173 7.53 -7.12 -6.09
CA GLY A 173 8.21 -6.51 -4.95
C GLY A 173 7.23 -6.03 -3.86
N GLY A 174 5.98 -5.79 -4.23
CA GLY A 174 4.90 -5.34 -3.37
C GLY A 174 4.53 -6.36 -2.32
N LEU A 175 4.85 -7.65 -2.54
CA LEU A 175 4.63 -8.69 -1.53
C LEU A 175 5.37 -8.37 -0.23
N LEU A 176 6.63 -7.93 -0.30
CA LEU A 176 7.45 -7.64 0.89
C LEU A 176 7.78 -6.15 1.09
N CYS A 177 7.65 -5.32 0.05
CA CYS A 177 8.12 -3.93 0.08
C CYS A 177 7.27 -3.01 -0.83
N ASN A 178 6.02 -2.79 -0.44
CA ASN A 178 5.08 -1.98 -1.22
C ASN A 178 5.48 -0.50 -1.34
N THR A 179 5.95 0.08 -0.24
CA THR A 179 6.28 1.51 -0.14
C THR A 179 7.76 1.69 0.25
N PRO A 180 8.67 1.81 -0.73
CA PRO A 180 10.11 1.85 -0.47
C PRO A 180 10.63 3.23 -0.04
N THR A 181 9.89 3.97 0.80
CA THR A 181 10.30 5.31 1.28
C THR A 181 11.65 5.26 2.00
N HIS A 182 11.93 4.18 2.72
CA HIS A 182 13.19 3.96 3.42
C HIS A 182 14.39 3.68 2.52
N ALA A 183 14.20 3.47 1.21
CA ALA A 183 15.29 3.07 0.32
C ALA A 183 16.46 4.08 0.30
N PHE A 184 16.22 5.33 0.70
CA PHE A 184 17.23 6.39 0.74
C PHE A 184 17.71 6.77 2.14
N ASP A 185 17.36 5.94 3.11
CA ASP A 185 17.74 6.06 4.51
C ASP A 185 18.98 5.23 4.83
N GLY A 186 19.67 5.61 5.90
CA GLY A 186 20.87 4.93 6.35
C GLY A 186 21.93 4.76 5.26
N TRP A 187 22.71 3.70 5.40
CA TRP A 187 23.92 3.49 4.59
C TRP A 187 23.74 2.45 3.49
N TRP A 188 22.72 1.59 3.59
CA TRP A 188 22.66 0.37 2.78
C TRP A 188 22.68 0.64 1.28
N LEU A 189 21.88 1.59 0.79
CA LEU A 189 21.86 2.01 -0.61
C LEU A 189 22.61 3.31 -0.89
N SER A 190 23.15 3.97 0.13
CA SER A 190 23.98 5.16 -0.03
C SER A 190 25.20 4.89 -0.92
N MET A 191 25.44 5.78 -1.87
CA MET A 191 26.57 5.72 -2.80
C MET A 191 27.82 6.44 -2.25
N ASP A 192 27.78 6.95 -1.03
CA ASP A 192 28.92 7.58 -0.39
C ASP A 192 30.07 6.57 -0.17
N PRO A 193 31.35 6.98 -0.32
CA PRO A 193 32.46 6.05 -0.22
C PRO A 193 32.51 5.27 1.11
N GLU A 194 32.21 5.93 2.22
CA GLU A 194 32.17 5.34 3.57
C GLU A 194 31.09 4.27 3.75
N ASP A 195 30.07 4.29 2.89
CA ASP A 195 28.95 3.36 2.91
C ASP A 195 29.16 2.15 2.00
N SER A 196 30.29 2.07 1.31
CA SER A 196 30.63 0.92 0.46
C SER A 196 30.56 -0.40 1.24
N PHE A 197 30.06 -1.46 0.58
CA PHE A 197 29.97 -2.79 1.18
C PHE A 197 31.33 -3.33 1.63
N LEU A 198 32.41 -2.98 0.91
CA LEU A 198 33.77 -3.31 1.30
C LEU A 198 34.23 -2.62 2.60
N ARG A 199 33.59 -1.53 3.04
CA ARG A 199 33.90 -0.94 4.35
C ARG A 199 32.96 -1.46 5.44
N ARG A 200 31.72 -1.77 5.09
CA ARG A 200 30.64 -2.04 6.06
C ARG A 200 30.35 -3.52 6.31
N ILE A 201 30.64 -4.44 5.37
CA ILE A 201 30.18 -5.85 5.39
C ILE A 201 31.34 -6.88 5.39
N LEU A 202 32.60 -6.45 5.34
CA LEU A 202 33.72 -7.41 5.23
C LEU A 202 33.83 -8.42 6.39
N ASP A 203 33.24 -8.12 7.56
CA ASP A 203 33.15 -9.06 8.67
C ASP A 203 31.96 -10.01 8.49
N LEU A 204 32.22 -11.16 7.88
CA LEU A 204 31.20 -12.19 7.61
C LEU A 204 30.64 -12.82 8.88
N ASP A 205 31.39 -12.84 9.98
CA ASP A 205 30.89 -13.33 11.28
C ASP A 205 29.74 -12.46 11.80
N ARG A 206 29.68 -11.20 11.34
CA ARG A 206 28.62 -10.25 11.65
C ARG A 206 27.57 -10.09 10.55
N ALA A 207 27.62 -10.89 9.47
CA ALA A 207 26.72 -10.74 8.32
C ALA A 207 25.23 -10.72 8.71
N ALA A 208 24.84 -11.59 9.66
CA ALA A 208 23.46 -11.66 10.15
C ALA A 208 22.99 -10.37 10.86
N SER A 209 23.90 -9.61 11.46
CA SER A 209 23.56 -8.35 12.13
C SER A 209 23.05 -7.28 11.17
N TYR A 210 23.36 -7.40 9.87
CA TYR A 210 22.89 -6.48 8.83
C TYR A 210 21.54 -6.89 8.22
N TYR A 211 20.94 -8.02 8.60
CA TYR A 211 19.64 -8.44 8.06
C TYR A 211 18.52 -7.48 8.46
N SER A 212 18.57 -6.99 9.70
CA SER A 212 17.59 -6.04 10.21
C SER A 212 17.55 -4.77 9.35
N ARG A 213 16.34 -4.37 8.96
CA ARG A 213 16.08 -3.13 8.25
C ARG A 213 16.57 -1.92 9.04
N SER A 214 16.39 -1.91 10.36
CA SER A 214 16.81 -0.80 11.23
C SER A 214 18.33 -0.57 11.23
N VAL A 215 19.12 -1.59 10.94
CA VAL A 215 20.58 -1.47 10.83
C VAL A 215 21.01 -0.93 9.46
N ARG A 216 20.22 -1.22 8.42
CA ARG A 216 20.50 -0.87 7.02
C ARG A 216 19.99 0.52 6.63
N PHE A 217 18.80 0.85 7.11
CA PHE A 217 17.99 1.99 6.67
C PHE A 217 17.64 2.90 7.85
N SER A 218 18.66 3.27 8.62
CA SER A 218 18.54 4.23 9.73
C SER A 218 19.81 5.10 9.77
N PRO A 219 19.69 6.41 10.10
CA PRO A 219 18.46 7.14 10.38
C PRO A 219 17.62 7.47 9.13
N PRO A 220 16.34 7.86 9.30
CA PRO A 220 15.51 8.37 8.22
C PRO A 220 16.12 9.61 7.55
N ASN A 221 16.01 9.68 6.22
CA ASN A 221 16.43 10.83 5.45
C ASN A 221 15.29 11.86 5.32
N PRO A 222 15.40 13.07 5.90
CA PRO A 222 14.34 14.07 5.88
C PRO A 222 14.11 14.68 4.49
N ARG A 223 15.00 14.43 3.52
CA ARG A 223 14.83 14.88 2.13
C ARG A 223 14.10 13.88 1.24
N THR A 224 13.76 12.70 1.76
CA THR A 224 12.99 11.73 1.00
C THR A 224 11.54 12.16 0.95
N LEU A 225 10.91 12.07 -0.22
CA LEU A 225 9.47 12.27 -0.39
C LEU A 225 8.83 10.96 -0.86
N GLY A 226 7.94 10.41 -0.05
CA GLY A 226 7.17 9.20 -0.31
C GLY A 226 5.78 9.49 -0.85
N PHE A 227 5.19 8.51 -1.54
CA PHE A 227 3.80 8.56 -2.01
C PHE A 227 3.11 7.25 -1.67
N THR A 228 1.86 7.32 -1.24
CA THR A 228 1.00 6.15 -1.02
C THR A 228 -0.37 6.41 -1.62
N LEU A 229 -1.06 5.34 -2.00
CA LEU A 229 -2.41 5.38 -2.54
C LEU A 229 -3.34 4.67 -1.56
N PHE A 230 -4.54 5.22 -1.36
CA PHE A 230 -5.59 4.54 -0.61
C PHE A 230 -6.95 4.91 -1.19
N SER A 231 -7.88 3.97 -1.15
CA SER A 231 -9.28 4.15 -1.55
C SER A 231 -10.19 4.35 -0.33
N SER A 232 -11.38 4.87 -0.53
CA SER A 232 -12.34 5.19 0.56
C SER A 232 -12.91 3.95 1.24
N ASP A 233 -12.93 2.81 0.55
CA ASP A 233 -13.34 1.51 1.08
C ASP A 233 -12.19 0.74 1.76
N GLU A 234 -10.97 1.30 1.73
CA GLU A 234 -9.81 0.73 2.40
C GLU A 234 -9.50 1.45 3.70
N ALA A 235 -9.44 0.71 4.81
CA ALA A 235 -8.87 1.23 6.05
C ALA A 235 -7.34 1.25 6.00
N ASP A 236 -6.81 2.08 5.10
CA ASP A 236 -5.41 2.43 5.09
C ASP A 236 -5.16 3.51 6.15
N PHE A 237 -4.25 3.26 7.09
CA PHE A 237 -3.97 4.20 8.19
C PHE A 237 -3.43 5.56 7.69
N THR A 238 -2.90 5.62 6.47
CA THR A 238 -2.38 6.86 5.86
C THR A 238 -3.50 7.83 5.45
N HIS A 239 -4.77 7.42 5.46
CA HIS A 239 -5.90 8.36 5.29
C HIS A 239 -5.87 9.50 6.33
N THR A 240 -5.40 9.21 7.54
CA THR A 240 -5.24 10.20 8.63
C THR A 240 -4.10 11.20 8.37
N TRP A 241 -3.27 10.97 7.35
CA TRP A 241 -2.15 11.83 6.99
C TRP A 241 -2.51 12.84 5.90
N VAL A 242 -3.72 12.75 5.32
CA VAL A 242 -4.18 13.69 4.29
C VAL A 242 -4.22 15.10 4.86
N ARG A 243 -3.55 16.03 4.17
CA ARG A 243 -3.48 17.43 4.58
C ARG A 243 -4.75 18.19 4.22
N PRO A 244 -5.10 19.28 4.95
CA PRO A 244 -6.21 20.14 4.57
C PRO A 244 -6.12 20.59 3.10
N GLY A 245 -7.20 20.37 2.34
CA GLY A 245 -7.26 20.67 0.90
C GLY A 245 -6.72 19.57 -0.02
N GLY A 246 -6.11 18.51 0.53
CA GLY A 246 -5.53 17.38 -0.20
C GLY A 246 -6.47 16.21 -0.52
N GLY A 247 -7.78 16.38 -0.28
CA GLY A 247 -8.79 15.36 -0.58
C GLY A 247 -9.07 15.19 -2.08
N PRO A 248 -9.83 14.13 -2.46
CA PRO A 248 -10.16 13.84 -3.85
C PRO A 248 -11.06 14.94 -4.46
N PRO A 249 -10.96 15.21 -5.78
CA PRO A 249 -11.85 16.13 -6.51
C PRO A 249 -13.29 15.61 -6.57
N PRO A 250 -14.24 16.43 -7.07
CA PRO A 250 -15.59 15.95 -7.33
C PRO A 250 -15.57 14.69 -8.20
N ARG A 251 -16.32 13.66 -7.79
CA ARG A 251 -16.40 12.39 -8.52
C ARG A 251 -16.99 12.62 -9.92
N PRO A 252 -16.38 12.12 -11.00
CA PRO A 252 -16.93 12.22 -12.35
C PRO A 252 -18.07 11.24 -12.57
N HIS A 253 -18.98 11.52 -13.51
CA HIS A 253 -20.05 10.60 -13.87
C HIS A 253 -19.53 9.42 -14.70
N THR A 254 -19.18 8.32 -14.04
CA THR A 254 -18.64 7.11 -14.67
C THR A 254 -19.30 5.83 -14.12
N PRO A 255 -19.26 4.70 -14.88
CA PRO A 255 -19.76 3.41 -14.40
C PRO A 255 -19.07 2.92 -13.11
N ALA A 256 -17.77 3.18 -12.99
CA ALA A 256 -16.99 2.84 -11.80
C ALA A 256 -17.50 3.57 -10.55
N ARG A 257 -17.74 4.88 -10.67
CA ARG A 257 -18.36 5.67 -9.59
C ARG A 257 -19.75 5.14 -9.22
N GLU A 258 -20.61 4.85 -10.21
CA GLU A 258 -21.99 4.43 -9.95
C GLU A 258 -22.07 3.13 -9.13
N ARG A 259 -21.21 2.16 -9.43
CA ARG A 259 -21.12 0.92 -8.64
C ARG A 259 -20.60 1.17 -7.23
N PHE A 260 -19.61 2.03 -7.08
CA PHE A 260 -19.13 2.41 -5.76
C PHE A 260 -20.25 3.09 -4.96
N GLU A 261 -20.99 4.02 -5.54
CA GLU A 261 -22.13 4.67 -4.88
C GLU A 261 -23.25 3.69 -4.52
N GLU A 262 -23.43 2.61 -5.28
CA GLU A 262 -24.37 1.53 -4.95
C GLU A 262 -23.93 0.76 -3.69
N VAL A 263 -22.65 0.42 -3.61
CA VAL A 263 -22.06 -0.19 -2.41
C VAL A 263 -22.11 0.78 -1.23
N GLU A 264 -21.73 2.04 -1.43
CA GLU A 264 -21.73 3.09 -0.41
C GLU A 264 -23.14 3.36 0.14
N ARG A 265 -24.17 3.38 -0.72
CA ARG A 265 -25.59 3.50 -0.30
C ARG A 265 -26.02 2.33 0.58
N THR A 266 -25.61 1.11 0.23
CA THR A 266 -25.92 -0.10 0.97
C THR A 266 -25.21 -0.12 2.34
N SER A 267 -23.97 0.34 2.38
CA SER A 267 -23.17 0.44 3.62
C SER A 267 -23.60 1.63 4.50
N SER A 268 -24.07 2.74 3.91
CA SER A 268 -24.50 3.93 4.65
C SER A 268 -25.77 3.70 5.46
N SER A 269 -26.70 2.88 4.97
CA SER A 269 -27.86 2.45 5.79
C SER A 269 -27.44 1.62 7.01
N ALA A 270 -26.34 0.87 6.92
CA ALA A 270 -25.75 0.20 8.09
C ALA A 270 -24.98 1.19 8.99
N ALA A 271 -24.39 2.25 8.43
CA ALA A 271 -23.71 3.29 9.19
C ALA A 271 -24.67 4.23 9.96
N GLU A 272 -25.93 4.37 9.55
CA GLU A 272 -26.94 5.10 10.35
C GLU A 272 -27.22 4.43 11.71
N LEU A 273 -27.02 3.10 11.81
CA LEU A 273 -27.02 2.35 13.08
C LEU A 273 -25.75 2.57 13.92
N SER A 274 -24.67 3.10 13.33
CA SER A 274 -23.37 3.23 13.99
C SER A 274 -23.30 4.34 15.05
N ARG A 275 -24.14 5.37 15.00
CA ARG A 275 -24.11 6.49 15.98
C ARG A 275 -24.66 6.10 17.35
N PRO A 276 -25.88 5.52 17.46
CA PRO A 276 -26.36 4.95 18.72
C PRO A 276 -25.40 3.87 19.24
N LEU A 277 -24.82 3.09 18.33
CA LEU A 277 -23.88 2.03 18.67
C LEU A 277 -22.53 2.54 19.19
N GLN A 278 -21.97 3.60 18.61
CA GLN A 278 -20.74 4.22 19.10
C GLN A 278 -20.93 4.82 20.50
N ARG A 279 -22.12 5.36 20.79
CA ARG A 279 -22.49 5.82 22.14
C ARG A 279 -22.62 4.64 23.10
N LEU A 280 -23.23 3.53 22.66
CA LEU A 280 -23.28 2.30 23.44
C LEU A 280 -21.87 1.76 23.73
N LEU A 281 -20.98 1.68 22.74
CA LEU A 281 -19.58 1.26 22.94
C LEU A 281 -18.78 2.21 23.84
N ALA A 282 -19.03 3.51 23.77
CA ALA A 282 -18.43 4.48 24.69
C ALA A 282 -18.95 4.30 26.12
N ALA A 283 -20.25 4.04 26.29
CA ALA A 283 -20.86 3.73 27.57
C ALA A 283 -20.38 2.38 28.14
N ILE A 284 -20.07 1.39 27.28
CA ILE A 284 -19.51 0.08 27.71
C ILE A 284 -18.18 0.25 28.45
N ARG A 285 -17.33 1.20 28.06
CA ARG A 285 -16.08 1.48 28.80
C ARG A 285 -16.36 2.01 30.21
N ASP A 286 -17.41 2.79 30.37
CA ASP A 286 -17.78 3.40 31.65
C ASP A 286 -18.65 2.43 32.51
N LEU A 287 -19.06 1.29 31.92
CA LEU A 287 -19.88 0.21 32.48
C LEU A 287 -19.05 -0.88 33.19
N ASP A 288 -17.85 -1.17 32.70
CA ASP A 288 -16.90 -2.11 33.33
C ASP A 288 -16.25 -1.45 34.57
N VAL A 289 -17.06 -1.25 35.61
CA VAL A 289 -16.66 -0.53 36.84
C VAL A 289 -15.56 -1.30 37.59
N ASN A 290 -15.51 -2.62 37.44
CA ASN A 290 -14.58 -3.50 38.14
C ASN A 290 -13.32 -3.83 37.31
N GLU A 291 -13.25 -3.37 36.05
CA GLU A 291 -12.17 -3.58 35.08
C GLU A 291 -11.87 -5.08 34.81
N ASP A 292 -12.88 -5.94 34.90
CA ASP A 292 -12.75 -7.39 34.68
C ASP A 292 -12.88 -7.79 33.20
N GLY A 293 -13.22 -6.84 32.33
CA GLY A 293 -13.38 -7.04 30.89
C GLY A 293 -14.71 -7.66 30.48
N THR A 294 -15.69 -7.73 31.39
CA THR A 294 -17.06 -8.20 31.15
C THR A 294 -18.09 -7.23 31.72
N ILE A 295 -19.36 -7.36 31.32
CA ILE A 295 -20.46 -6.55 31.86
C ILE A 295 -21.46 -7.47 32.55
N SER A 296 -21.70 -7.25 33.85
CA SER A 296 -22.75 -7.92 34.61
C SER A 296 -24.10 -7.21 34.49
N GLU A 297 -25.19 -7.91 34.83
CA GLU A 297 -26.55 -7.33 34.80
C GLU A 297 -26.66 -6.10 35.72
N ALA A 298 -25.98 -6.13 36.87
CA ALA A 298 -25.97 -5.03 37.85
C ALA A 298 -25.18 -3.81 37.35
N GLU A 299 -24.11 -4.02 36.57
CA GLU A 299 -23.38 -2.92 35.92
C GLU A 299 -24.23 -2.29 34.83
N LEU A 300 -24.90 -3.11 34.01
CA LEU A 300 -25.82 -2.65 32.97
C LEU A 300 -27.00 -1.84 33.56
N GLU A 301 -27.61 -2.33 34.65
CA GLU A 301 -28.67 -1.60 35.37
C GLU A 301 -28.18 -0.23 35.86
N ARG A 302 -26.98 -0.18 36.45
CA ARG A 302 -26.41 1.06 36.97
C ARG A 302 -26.18 2.10 35.87
N ALA A 303 -25.70 1.73 34.69
CA ALA A 303 -25.50 2.73 33.62
C ALA A 303 -26.81 3.26 33.04
N VAL A 304 -27.87 2.45 33.00
CA VAL A 304 -29.20 2.91 32.59
C VAL A 304 -29.79 3.86 33.63
N GLU A 305 -29.54 3.63 34.93
CA GLU A 305 -29.97 4.52 36.01
C GLU A 305 -29.21 5.86 36.08
N VAL A 306 -27.90 5.85 35.78
CA VAL A 306 -27.05 7.06 35.79
C VAL A 306 -27.35 7.99 34.61
N GLY A 307 -28.03 7.48 33.57
CA GLY A 307 -28.52 8.28 32.45
C GLY A 307 -27.51 8.48 31.31
N ASP A 308 -26.46 7.66 31.27
CA ASP A 308 -25.44 7.70 30.21
C ASP A 308 -25.97 7.17 28.86
N VAL A 309 -27.08 6.44 28.89
CA VAL A 309 -27.80 5.98 27.69
C VAL A 309 -29.28 6.36 27.80
N SER A 310 -29.80 7.13 26.84
CA SER A 310 -31.19 7.58 26.86
C SER A 310 -32.17 6.45 26.48
N SER A 311 -33.41 6.51 26.97
CA SER A 311 -34.46 5.52 26.63
C SER A 311 -34.75 5.46 25.12
N VAL A 312 -34.51 6.56 24.40
CA VAL A 312 -34.64 6.64 22.93
C VAL A 312 -33.56 5.81 22.24
N GLU A 313 -32.33 5.82 22.77
CA GLU A 313 -31.22 5.04 22.23
C GLU A 313 -31.42 3.55 22.49
N LEU A 314 -31.84 3.16 23.70
CA LEU A 314 -32.15 1.76 24.03
C LEU A 314 -33.24 1.19 23.12
N LEU A 315 -34.32 1.94 22.89
CA LEU A 315 -35.37 1.57 21.95
C LEU A 315 -34.87 1.46 20.51
N SER A 316 -33.96 2.33 20.09
CA SER A 316 -33.43 2.32 18.72
C SER A 316 -32.51 1.14 18.42
N VAL A 317 -31.75 0.67 19.42
CA VAL A 317 -30.74 -0.39 19.25
C VAL A 317 -31.30 -1.76 19.62
N PHE A 318 -32.02 -1.85 20.74
CA PHE A 318 -32.50 -3.12 21.29
C PHE A 318 -34.00 -3.35 21.09
N GLY A 319 -34.76 -2.34 20.67
CA GLY A 319 -36.23 -2.42 20.56
C GLY A 319 -36.96 -2.48 21.90
N THR A 320 -36.24 -2.35 23.01
CA THR A 320 -36.77 -2.39 24.39
C THR A 320 -36.00 -1.42 25.29
N THR A 321 -36.60 -1.04 26.42
CA THR A 321 -35.95 -0.28 27.51
C THR A 321 -35.73 -1.13 28.77
N SER A 322 -36.10 -2.41 28.72
CA SER A 322 -36.02 -3.33 29.87
C SER A 322 -34.60 -3.87 30.00
N VAL A 323 -33.89 -3.51 31.06
CA VAL A 323 -32.50 -3.95 31.29
C VAL A 323 -32.36 -5.49 31.28
N PRO A 324 -33.25 -6.27 31.92
CA PRO A 324 -33.18 -7.73 31.84
C PRO A 324 -33.35 -8.30 30.42
N GLU A 325 -34.18 -7.67 29.58
CA GLU A 325 -34.35 -8.09 28.18
C GLU A 325 -33.13 -7.74 27.34
N ILE A 326 -32.53 -6.56 27.59
CA ILE A 326 -31.30 -6.12 26.91
C ILE A 326 -30.14 -7.04 27.30
N PHE A 327 -29.99 -7.33 28.59
CA PHE A 327 -28.97 -8.24 29.10
C PHE A 327 -29.10 -9.63 28.46
N ALA A 328 -30.32 -10.18 28.43
CA ALA A 328 -30.60 -11.46 27.79
C ALA A 328 -30.38 -11.46 26.26
N SER A 329 -30.50 -10.30 25.59
CA SER A 329 -30.24 -10.17 24.16
C SER A 329 -28.75 -10.18 23.81
N LEU A 330 -27.90 -9.76 24.75
CA LEU A 330 -26.44 -9.67 24.61
C LEU A 330 -25.76 -10.97 25.09
N ASN A 331 -26.12 -11.47 26.27
CA ASN A 331 -25.57 -12.67 26.90
C ASN A 331 -26.13 -13.95 26.23
N LYS A 332 -25.50 -14.37 25.14
CA LYS A 332 -25.96 -15.53 24.33
C LYS A 332 -25.60 -16.85 24.97
N ASN A 333 -24.50 -16.91 25.72
CA ASN A 333 -24.03 -18.14 26.34
C ASN A 333 -24.72 -18.43 27.70
N ALA A 334 -25.46 -17.45 28.23
CA ALA A 334 -26.17 -17.46 29.51
C ALA A 334 -25.26 -17.70 30.73
N ASP A 335 -24.02 -17.23 30.70
CA ASP A 335 -23.04 -17.37 31.79
C ASP A 335 -23.17 -16.30 32.88
N GLY A 336 -23.94 -15.25 32.61
CA GLY A 336 -24.24 -14.16 33.55
C GLY A 336 -23.32 -12.95 33.39
N HIS A 337 -22.48 -12.97 32.37
CA HIS A 337 -21.57 -11.90 31.98
C HIS A 337 -21.75 -11.63 30.48
N ILE A 338 -21.43 -10.40 30.04
CA ILE A 338 -21.38 -10.06 28.63
C ILE A 338 -19.93 -9.80 28.28
N ASP A 339 -19.36 -10.60 27.39
CA ASP A 339 -18.01 -10.40 26.87
C ASP A 339 -17.98 -9.59 25.56
N PHE A 340 -16.79 -9.14 25.16
CA PHE A 340 -16.63 -8.37 23.92
C PHE A 340 -17.05 -9.14 22.66
N GLY A 341 -16.87 -10.46 22.65
CA GLY A 341 -17.29 -11.33 21.55
C GLY A 341 -18.81 -11.39 21.42
N GLU A 342 -19.54 -11.39 22.52
CA GLU A 342 -21.01 -11.33 22.55
C GLU A 342 -21.55 -9.98 22.09
N VAL A 343 -20.89 -8.89 22.50
CA VAL A 343 -21.19 -7.53 21.99
C VAL A 343 -21.00 -7.48 20.47
N VAL A 344 -19.87 -7.98 19.95
CA VAL A 344 -19.62 -8.06 18.51
C VAL A 344 -20.68 -8.91 17.81
N ALA A 345 -21.02 -10.08 18.35
CA ALA A 345 -22.02 -10.97 17.76
C ALA A 345 -23.43 -10.37 17.74
N PHE A 346 -23.80 -9.55 18.73
CA PHE A 346 -25.06 -8.80 18.73
C PHE A 346 -25.06 -7.73 17.65
N ILE A 347 -23.95 -7.00 17.52
CA ILE A 347 -23.83 -5.90 16.57
C ILE A 347 -23.84 -6.42 15.12
N GLU A 348 -23.25 -7.59 14.87
CA GLU A 348 -23.39 -8.30 13.61
C GLU A 348 -24.86 -8.63 13.29
N THR A 349 -25.70 -8.94 14.30
CA THR A 349 -27.15 -9.17 14.08
C THR A 349 -27.91 -7.91 13.67
N LEU A 350 -27.40 -6.73 14.03
CA LEU A 350 -27.93 -5.43 13.59
C LEU A 350 -27.47 -5.07 12.17
N GLY A 351 -26.68 -5.93 11.53
CA GLY A 351 -26.15 -5.69 10.18
C GLY A 351 -24.96 -4.74 10.13
N VAL A 352 -24.31 -4.47 11.28
CA VAL A 352 -23.08 -3.67 11.37
C VAL A 352 -21.90 -4.62 11.50
N ASP A 353 -21.02 -4.63 10.50
CA ASP A 353 -19.79 -5.42 10.55
C ASP A 353 -18.68 -4.64 11.28
N LEU A 354 -18.70 -4.72 12.62
CA LEU A 354 -17.67 -4.11 13.47
C LEU A 354 -16.27 -4.68 13.22
N THR A 355 -16.17 -5.97 12.89
CA THR A 355 -14.88 -6.60 12.61
C THR A 355 -14.23 -5.93 11.41
N THR A 356 -15.02 -5.58 10.40
CA THR A 356 -14.58 -4.78 9.24
C THR A 356 -14.15 -3.38 9.62
N HIS A 357 -14.81 -2.72 10.57
CA HIS A 357 -14.38 -1.40 11.04
C HIS A 357 -13.07 -1.43 11.86
N LEU A 358 -12.84 -2.50 12.64
CA LEU A 358 -11.64 -2.65 13.47
C LEU A 358 -10.44 -3.19 12.68
N VAL A 359 -10.65 -4.22 11.87
CA VAL A 359 -9.62 -4.85 11.02
C VAL A 359 -9.36 -4.02 9.78
N GLY A 360 -10.41 -3.32 9.32
CA GLY A 360 -10.36 -2.37 8.23
C GLY A 360 -10.87 -2.87 6.88
N PHE A 361 -11.37 -4.11 6.81
CA PHE A 361 -11.79 -4.74 5.54
C PHE A 361 -13.00 -5.64 5.69
N PRO A 362 -13.93 -5.61 4.72
CA PRO A 362 -15.00 -6.60 4.62
C PRO A 362 -14.42 -8.01 4.47
N ALA A 363 -15.06 -8.99 5.09
CA ALA A 363 -14.73 -10.40 4.89
C ALA A 363 -14.88 -10.78 3.40
N ARG A 364 -13.79 -11.20 2.77
CA ARG A 364 -13.76 -11.61 1.36
C ARG A 364 -13.49 -13.12 1.24
N PRO A 365 -14.50 -13.99 1.33
CA PRO A 365 -14.28 -15.43 1.19
C PRO A 365 -13.79 -15.75 -0.24
N PRO A 366 -12.56 -16.26 -0.42
CA PRO A 366 -12.03 -16.50 -1.75
C PRO A 366 -12.76 -17.68 -2.40
N ARG A 367 -13.46 -17.42 -3.52
CA ARG A 367 -14.21 -18.43 -4.27
C ARG A 367 -13.37 -19.16 -5.32
N THR A 368 -12.17 -18.65 -5.61
CA THR A 368 -11.26 -19.18 -6.63
C THR A 368 -9.82 -19.20 -6.11
N LEU A 369 -8.96 -20.04 -6.70
CA LEU A 369 -7.52 -20.07 -6.36
C LEU A 369 -6.84 -18.72 -6.63
N ALA A 370 -7.23 -18.04 -7.71
CA ALA A 370 -6.76 -16.69 -8.02
C ALA A 370 -7.20 -15.68 -6.95
N GLY A 371 -8.47 -15.75 -6.49
CA GLY A 371 -8.98 -14.92 -5.40
C GLY A 371 -8.28 -15.20 -4.07
N PHE A 372 -7.96 -16.47 -3.77
CA PHE A 372 -7.18 -16.83 -2.58
C PHE A 372 -5.77 -16.24 -2.62
N ALA A 373 -5.08 -16.36 -3.76
CA ALA A 373 -3.73 -15.83 -3.93
C ALA A 373 -3.69 -14.29 -3.85
N ALA A 374 -4.68 -13.60 -4.44
CA ALA A 374 -4.84 -12.16 -4.32
C ALA A 374 -5.08 -11.73 -2.87
N ASN A 375 -6.00 -12.39 -2.16
CA ASN A 375 -6.26 -12.10 -0.75
C ASN A 375 -5.03 -12.34 0.13
N LEU A 376 -4.24 -13.40 -0.14
CA LEU A 376 -2.99 -13.67 0.58
C LEU A 376 -1.94 -12.59 0.31
N PHE A 377 -1.79 -12.18 -0.96
CA PHE A 377 -0.90 -11.10 -1.34
C PHE A 377 -1.28 -9.81 -0.60
N ASP A 378 -2.54 -9.40 -0.67
CA ASP A 378 -3.05 -8.21 0.01
C ASP A 378 -2.82 -8.27 1.53
N ALA A 379 -3.07 -9.43 2.15
CA ALA A 379 -2.86 -9.61 3.58
C ALA A 379 -1.39 -9.39 3.99
N VAL A 380 -0.44 -10.05 3.30
CA VAL A 380 1.00 -9.94 3.60
C VAL A 380 1.50 -8.52 3.31
N THR A 381 1.15 -7.97 2.15
CA THR A 381 1.55 -6.64 1.72
C THR A 381 1.11 -5.57 2.71
N ARG A 382 -0.11 -5.64 3.23
CA ARG A 382 -0.67 -4.64 4.15
C ARG A 382 -0.06 -4.72 5.54
N ASP A 383 0.08 -5.93 6.08
CA ASP A 383 0.71 -6.14 7.38
C ASP A 383 2.16 -5.63 7.37
N LEU A 384 2.92 -6.00 6.34
CA LEU A 384 4.29 -5.53 6.18
C LEU A 384 4.37 -4.04 5.90
N SER A 385 3.42 -3.46 5.16
CA SER A 385 3.38 -2.00 4.99
C SER A 385 3.25 -1.34 6.35
N ARG A 386 2.27 -1.72 7.18
CA ARG A 386 2.09 -1.19 8.55
C ARG A 386 3.36 -1.35 9.40
N ALA A 387 4.00 -2.51 9.36
CA ALA A 387 5.22 -2.77 10.11
C ALA A 387 6.46 -1.99 9.61
N ASN A 388 6.46 -1.58 8.33
CA ASN A 388 7.59 -0.91 7.69
C ASN A 388 7.60 0.61 7.84
N TYR A 389 6.47 1.22 8.26
CA TYR A 389 6.37 2.66 8.48
C TYR A 389 6.89 3.04 9.86
N SER A 390 7.74 4.05 9.89
CA SER A 390 8.21 4.72 11.09
C SER A 390 7.42 6.02 11.33
N PRO A 391 7.40 6.58 12.56
CA PRO A 391 6.77 7.88 12.82
C PRO A 391 7.27 9.00 11.90
N ALA A 392 8.55 8.98 11.54
CA ALA A 392 9.17 9.96 10.63
C ALA A 392 8.60 9.90 9.20
N ASP A 393 8.02 8.76 8.79
CA ASP A 393 7.46 8.62 7.46
C ASP A 393 6.17 9.42 7.26
N ARG A 394 5.43 9.73 8.34
CA ARG A 394 4.22 10.57 8.30
C ARG A 394 4.51 11.98 7.82
N GLU A 395 5.66 12.52 8.17
CA GLU A 395 6.07 13.90 7.82
C GLU A 395 6.54 14.02 6.38
N ARG A 396 6.89 12.90 5.75
CA ARG A 396 7.55 12.87 4.43
C ARG A 396 6.83 12.01 3.39
N THR A 397 5.61 11.56 3.68
CA THR A 397 4.80 10.75 2.75
C THR A 397 3.52 11.49 2.39
N ILE A 398 3.21 11.56 1.11
CA ILE A 398 1.98 12.16 0.57
C ILE A 398 0.97 11.03 0.32
N PRO A 399 -0.10 10.93 1.13
CA PRO A 399 -1.20 10.02 0.85
C PRO A 399 -2.10 10.61 -0.24
N ILE A 400 -2.43 9.80 -1.24
CA ILE A 400 -3.30 10.17 -2.35
C ILE A 400 -4.57 9.35 -2.26
N CYS A 401 -5.70 10.03 -2.05
CA CYS A 401 -7.01 9.42 -2.02
C CYS A 401 -7.49 9.13 -3.44
N THR A 402 -7.63 7.85 -3.78
CA THR A 402 -8.23 7.37 -5.04
C THR A 402 -9.73 7.16 -4.93
N ASP A 403 -10.30 7.39 -3.74
CA ASP A 403 -11.73 7.36 -3.42
C ASP A 403 -12.41 6.06 -3.89
N TYR A 404 -13.07 6.07 -5.03
CA TYR A 404 -13.81 4.92 -5.56
C TYR A 404 -13.00 4.02 -6.50
N VAL A 405 -11.76 4.41 -6.83
CA VAL A 405 -10.88 3.64 -7.73
C VAL A 405 -9.91 2.80 -6.92
N THR A 406 -9.93 1.49 -7.15
CA THR A 406 -9.06 0.51 -6.48
C THR A 406 -8.21 -0.24 -7.51
N THR A 407 -7.27 -1.07 -7.05
CA THR A 407 -6.48 -1.96 -7.91
C THR A 407 -7.34 -2.98 -8.68
N GLN A 408 -8.61 -3.14 -8.30
CA GLN A 408 -9.58 -4.04 -8.91
C GLN A 408 -10.63 -3.29 -9.76
N SER A 409 -10.44 -2.00 -10.03
CA SER A 409 -11.30 -1.26 -10.96
C SER A 409 -10.88 -1.55 -12.40
N PHE A 410 -11.69 -2.34 -13.11
CA PHE A 410 -11.33 -2.91 -14.42
C PHE A 410 -11.90 -2.17 -15.64
N ASP A 411 -12.79 -1.21 -15.43
CA ASP A 411 -13.61 -0.55 -16.46
C ASP A 411 -13.50 0.98 -16.36
N LEU A 412 -12.31 1.46 -16.07
CA LEU A 412 -12.02 2.89 -15.94
C LEU A 412 -12.14 3.58 -17.30
N VAL A 413 -12.81 4.74 -17.32
CA VAL A 413 -12.87 5.62 -18.50
C VAL A 413 -11.95 6.82 -18.32
N ALA A 414 -11.72 7.60 -19.39
CA ALA A 414 -10.82 8.76 -19.37
C ALA A 414 -11.05 9.70 -18.17
N ALA A 415 -12.31 9.95 -17.81
CA ALA A 415 -12.66 10.81 -16.69
C ALA A 415 -12.18 10.24 -15.33
N ASP A 416 -12.14 8.92 -15.15
CA ASP A 416 -11.60 8.30 -13.92
C ASP A 416 -10.08 8.49 -13.83
N TYR A 417 -9.37 8.40 -14.96
CA TYR A 417 -7.93 8.66 -14.99
C TYR A 417 -7.62 10.13 -14.71
N GLU A 418 -8.41 11.06 -15.27
CA GLU A 418 -8.29 12.49 -14.96
C GLU A 418 -8.55 12.77 -13.48
N PHE A 419 -9.56 12.11 -12.89
CA PHE A 419 -9.83 12.16 -11.46
C PHE A 419 -8.62 11.72 -10.64
N LEU A 420 -8.00 10.56 -10.95
CA LEU A 420 -6.79 10.08 -10.25
C LEU A 420 -5.61 11.05 -10.37
N VAL A 421 -5.38 11.60 -11.56
CA VAL A 421 -4.32 12.58 -11.79
C VAL A 421 -4.58 13.86 -10.99
N ASP A 422 -5.82 14.31 -10.91
CA ASP A 422 -6.20 15.48 -10.12
C ASP A 422 -6.14 15.24 -8.61
N SER A 423 -6.57 14.08 -8.11
CA SER A 423 -6.35 13.66 -6.71
C SER A 423 -4.88 13.78 -6.32
N ALA A 424 -3.97 13.21 -7.13
CA ALA A 424 -2.55 13.28 -6.87
C ALA A 424 -2.01 14.72 -6.89
N ARG A 425 -2.49 15.57 -7.79
CA ARG A 425 -2.13 17.00 -7.84
C ARG A 425 -2.57 17.72 -6.57
N ARG A 426 -3.82 17.52 -6.14
CA ARG A 426 -4.39 18.17 -4.95
C ARG A 426 -3.66 17.76 -3.67
N SER A 427 -3.45 16.46 -3.46
CA SER A 427 -2.73 15.96 -2.29
C SER A 427 -1.29 16.47 -2.24
N THR A 428 -0.60 16.48 -3.38
CA THR A 428 0.80 16.97 -3.45
C THR A 428 0.87 18.48 -3.19
N LYS A 429 -0.04 19.27 -3.78
CA LYS A 429 -0.08 20.72 -3.55
C LYS A 429 -0.35 21.05 -2.08
N ALA A 430 -1.33 20.37 -1.47
CA ALA A 430 -1.67 20.57 -0.06
C ALA A 430 -0.48 20.26 0.85
N PHE A 431 0.25 19.17 0.58
CA PHE A 431 1.45 18.82 1.31
C PHE A 431 2.56 19.87 1.19
N LEU A 432 2.83 20.38 -0.02
CA LEU A 432 3.88 21.38 -0.22
C LEU A 432 3.56 22.72 0.47
N ILE A 433 2.29 23.16 0.43
CA ILE A 433 1.84 24.39 1.11
C ILE A 433 2.08 24.29 2.62
N GLU A 434 1.66 23.20 3.25
CA GLU A 434 1.86 23.00 4.68
C GLU A 434 3.36 22.92 5.02
N HIS A 435 4.14 22.21 4.22
CA HIS A 435 5.59 22.11 4.41
C HIS A 435 6.28 23.49 4.29
N GLU A 436 5.84 24.36 3.39
CA GLU A 436 6.32 25.74 3.31
C GLU A 436 5.94 26.56 4.54
N HIS A 437 4.70 26.43 5.03
CA HIS A 437 4.25 27.09 6.26
C HIS A 437 5.06 26.66 7.48
N LEU A 438 5.29 25.35 7.65
CA LEU A 438 6.10 24.81 8.75
C LEU A 438 7.55 25.31 8.67
N ARG A 439 8.13 25.37 7.47
CA ARG A 439 9.47 25.94 7.28
C ARG A 439 9.53 27.43 7.59
N ALA A 440 8.49 28.19 7.22
CA ALA A 440 8.41 29.61 7.54
C ALA A 440 8.25 29.85 9.05
N ALA A 441 7.40 29.08 9.73
CA ALA A 441 7.21 29.14 11.18
C ALA A 441 8.51 28.79 11.94
N ALA A 442 9.20 27.72 11.54
CA ALA A 442 10.48 27.34 12.12
C ALA A 442 11.57 28.41 11.92
N ALA A 443 11.56 29.13 10.78
CA ALA A 443 12.48 30.23 10.52
C ALA A 443 12.15 31.49 11.34
N LEU A 444 10.90 31.67 11.78
CA LEU A 444 10.44 32.78 12.61
C LEU A 444 10.61 32.53 14.12
N GLY A 445 11.02 31.32 14.52
CA GLY A 445 11.31 30.98 15.91
C GLY A 445 10.08 30.88 16.82
N GLU A 446 8.89 30.67 16.24
CA GLU A 446 7.72 30.35 17.06
C GLU A 446 7.88 28.94 17.65
N PRO A 447 7.84 28.78 18.98
CA PRO A 447 7.85 27.46 19.60
C PRO A 447 6.55 26.77 19.22
N GLY A 448 6.64 25.58 18.62
CA GLY A 448 5.47 24.73 18.41
C GLY A 448 4.87 24.37 19.77
N ASP A 449 3.55 24.51 19.89
CA ASP A 449 2.81 24.02 21.04
C ASP A 449 3.04 22.51 21.18
N ASP A 450 3.63 22.10 22.30
CA ASP A 450 3.78 20.72 22.78
C ASP A 450 2.42 20.06 23.06
#